data_AF-A0A7S3NJP7-F1
#
_entry.id   AF-A0A7S3NJP7-F1
#
_cell.length_a   1.000
_cell.length_b   1.000
_cell.length_c   1.000
_cell.angle_alpha   90.00
_cell.angle_beta   90.00
_cell.angle_gamma   90.00
#
_symmetry.space_group_name_H-M   'P 1'
#
loop_
_entity.id
_entity.type
_entity.pdbx_description
1 polymer ?
#
loop_
_entity_poly.entity_id
_entity_poly.type
_entity_poly.pdbx_seq_one_letter_code
_entity_poly.pdbx_strand_id
1 'polypeptide(L)'
;MAPTKGGISAAEKYAAEFLKKNPAKIETEDVVTAFRQIKEWPKQSRPNVAPGGVKNPMVDGLVLGLAPNRQGSCAISQGSIACPELTKLVTGWANCTLPDAGFRFCSIQINYNYAAKKHIDSNNLGPSYIMSMGNHHGGKLWTSDRGVIDCKNKWKLFDGNTEHYTQAYTGNERFSVILFTPDAYNKLSTSVFNQAKKLGLTAIATDGIDDAYFSKFRDLGHVDEQQFDDYISKNYLLQNPPRLGSGALTVECNGYAAGRGFGYIAWSNAGTPDADLKYKNNHGSSDKELLERRLENNITIRRFKKNQTGLHVVELELFQDQCLQENDIRFKLVSVERFNLYANTNPESDRWYKWVQNRPHNRIICCCITDTAMAKTRPLPKKVYDALRILGAPPQLTLIGYREPFCFIGWKGAQKSQAVYALDPKKQSKQLLRIDTSIILTENGSLALTAINKSETKLLEKLTEKQQADKEELEQQPPAKKRKT
;
A
#
# COMPACT_ATOMS: atom_id res chain seq x y z
N MET A 1 24.13 10.21 17.99
CA MET A 1 25.53 10.22 18.45
C MET A 1 26.38 9.84 17.25
N ALA A 2 27.42 10.62 16.95
CA ALA A 2 28.40 10.19 15.94
C ALA A 2 29.07 8.89 16.42
N PRO A 3 29.33 7.90 15.55
CA PRO A 3 30.10 6.74 15.95
C PRO A 3 31.45 7.24 16.48
N THR A 4 31.83 6.81 17.68
CA THR A 4 33.16 7.09 18.23
C THR A 4 34.18 6.50 17.26
N LYS A 5 35.08 7.35 16.73
CA LYS A 5 36.07 6.99 15.69
C LYS A 5 36.93 5.76 16.02
N GLY A 6 37.00 5.35 17.28
CA GLY A 6 37.81 4.22 17.75
C GLY A 6 37.32 2.84 17.33
N GLY A 7 36.00 2.59 17.30
CA GLY A 7 35.46 1.22 17.17
C GLY A 7 35.57 0.60 15.76
N ILE A 8 35.50 1.44 14.71
CA ILE A 8 35.43 1.00 13.30
C ILE A 8 36.72 1.26 12.50
N SER A 9 37.70 1.95 13.07
CA SER A 9 38.94 2.34 12.37
C SER A 9 39.77 1.15 11.91
N ALA A 10 39.81 0.06 12.69
CA ALA A 10 40.54 -1.16 12.32
C ALA A 10 39.90 -1.86 11.11
N ALA A 11 38.56 -1.88 11.04
CA ALA A 11 37.83 -2.43 9.89
C ALA A 11 38.04 -1.58 8.63
N GLU A 12 38.04 -0.25 8.78
CA GLU A 12 38.36 0.66 7.68
C GLU A 12 39.78 0.45 7.14
N LYS A 13 40.77 0.34 8.03
CA LYS A 13 42.16 0.06 7.65
C LYS A 13 42.30 -1.28 6.93
N TYR A 14 41.66 -2.33 7.45
CA TYR A 14 41.63 -3.64 6.80
C TYR A 14 41.02 -3.54 5.39
N ALA A 15 39.88 -2.87 5.25
CA ALA A 15 39.23 -2.68 3.96
C ALA A 15 40.12 -1.93 2.96
N ALA A 16 40.79 -0.86 3.40
CA ALA A 16 41.73 -0.10 2.58
C ALA A 16 42.91 -0.97 2.09
N GLU A 17 43.51 -1.75 2.98
CA GLU A 17 44.62 -2.66 2.65
C GLU A 17 44.18 -3.79 1.71
N PHE A 18 42.98 -4.32 1.92
CA PHE A 18 42.40 -5.36 1.06
C PHE A 18 42.11 -4.83 -0.34
N LEU A 19 41.41 -3.69 -0.46
CA LEU A 19 41.05 -3.10 -1.74
C LEU A 19 42.27 -2.62 -2.54
N LYS A 20 43.35 -2.18 -1.86
CA LYS A 20 44.62 -1.81 -2.51
C LYS A 20 45.26 -2.96 -3.29
N LYS A 21 44.96 -4.22 -2.91
CA LYS A 21 45.43 -5.42 -3.63
C LYS A 21 44.68 -5.66 -4.94
N ASN A 22 43.67 -4.84 -5.25
CA ASN A 22 42.79 -4.94 -6.42
C ASN A 22 42.27 -6.38 -6.62
N PRO A 23 41.52 -6.93 -5.65
CA PRO A 23 41.06 -8.31 -5.70
C PRO A 23 40.10 -8.50 -6.88
N ALA A 24 40.28 -9.60 -7.62
CA ALA A 24 39.40 -9.93 -8.74
C ALA A 24 37.94 -10.19 -8.31
N LYS A 25 37.75 -10.65 -7.07
CA LYS A 25 36.45 -10.91 -6.45
C LYS A 25 36.53 -10.68 -4.95
N ILE A 26 35.42 -10.23 -4.37
CA ILE A 26 35.26 -10.05 -2.92
C ILE A 26 34.29 -11.13 -2.43
N GLU A 27 34.76 -11.98 -1.53
CA GLU A 27 33.99 -13.08 -0.97
C GLU A 27 33.36 -12.69 0.38
N THR A 28 32.41 -13.50 0.85
CA THR A 28 31.73 -13.28 2.14
C THR A 28 32.71 -13.28 3.32
N GLU A 29 33.75 -14.12 3.29
CA GLU A 29 34.73 -14.20 4.38
C GLU A 29 35.57 -12.92 4.50
N ASP A 30 35.80 -12.19 3.41
CA ASP A 30 36.55 -10.92 3.44
C ASP A 30 35.77 -9.86 4.22
N VAL A 31 34.46 -9.78 3.99
CA VAL A 31 33.56 -8.87 4.72
C VAL A 31 33.43 -9.28 6.19
N VAL A 32 33.30 -10.58 6.47
CA VAL A 32 33.25 -11.09 7.86
C VAL A 32 34.57 -10.79 8.58
N THR A 33 35.71 -10.94 7.92
CA THR A 33 37.04 -10.61 8.47
C THR A 33 37.15 -9.12 8.80
N ALA A 34 36.65 -8.25 7.92
CA ALA A 34 36.59 -6.81 8.19
C ALA A 34 35.69 -6.50 9.40
N PHE A 35 34.51 -7.12 9.49
CA PHE A 35 33.59 -6.92 10.62
C PHE A 35 34.16 -7.40 11.96
N ARG A 36 34.94 -8.48 11.98
CA ARG A 36 35.65 -8.96 13.18
C ARG A 36 36.73 -8.00 13.70
N GLN A 37 37.16 -7.03 12.88
CA GLN A 37 38.05 -5.95 13.33
C GLN A 37 37.30 -4.92 14.20
N ILE A 38 35.97 -4.85 14.12
CA ILE A 38 35.15 -3.94 14.93
C ILE A 38 35.00 -4.53 16.33
N LYS A 39 35.83 -4.08 17.27
CA LYS A 39 35.78 -4.54 18.67
C LYS A 39 34.65 -3.91 19.46
N GLU A 40 34.37 -2.64 19.18
CA GLU A 40 33.26 -1.89 19.76
C GLU A 40 32.34 -1.44 18.64
N TRP A 41 31.21 -2.14 18.50
CA TRP A 41 30.23 -1.78 17.49
C TRP A 41 29.56 -0.45 17.81
N PRO A 42 29.33 0.41 16.81
CA PRO A 42 28.57 1.64 17.03
C PRO A 42 27.16 1.33 17.54
N LYS A 43 26.68 2.19 18.44
CA LYS A 43 25.32 2.06 18.99
C LYS A 43 24.34 2.91 18.21
N GLN A 44 23.19 2.32 17.88
CA GLN A 44 22.11 2.97 17.16
C GLN A 44 20.83 2.94 18.00
N SER A 45 20.17 4.08 18.13
CA SER A 45 18.82 4.12 18.70
C SER A 45 17.85 3.57 17.67
N ARG A 46 17.27 2.40 17.94
CA ARG A 46 16.30 1.76 17.04
C ARG A 46 15.06 1.26 17.82
N PRO A 47 14.17 2.17 18.26
CA PRO A 47 13.03 1.81 19.11
C PRO A 47 12.08 0.77 18.50
N ASN A 48 11.96 0.75 17.17
CA ASN A 48 11.03 -0.15 16.48
C ASN A 48 11.53 -1.59 16.38
N VAL A 49 12.84 -1.84 16.57
CA VAL A 49 13.43 -3.16 16.34
C VAL A 49 14.19 -3.70 17.54
N ALA A 50 14.62 -2.83 18.46
CA ALA A 50 15.49 -3.26 19.53
C ALA A 50 14.73 -4.14 20.55
N PRO A 51 15.36 -5.18 21.10
CA PRO A 51 14.81 -5.99 22.19
C PRO A 51 14.47 -5.16 23.44
N GLY A 52 13.50 -5.62 24.25
CA GLY A 52 13.13 -5.00 25.54
C GLY A 52 12.26 -3.74 25.40
N GLY A 53 11.24 -3.58 26.25
CA GLY A 53 10.27 -2.47 26.23
C GLY A 53 10.81 -1.13 26.73
N VAL A 54 12.11 -0.88 26.56
CA VAL A 54 12.81 0.30 27.09
C VAL A 54 12.59 1.49 26.18
N LYS A 55 12.47 2.69 26.75
CA LYS A 55 12.39 3.96 26.01
C LYS A 55 13.79 4.28 25.44
N ASN A 56 13.90 4.40 24.11
CA ASN A 56 15.16 4.62 23.35
C ASN A 56 16.21 3.50 23.49
N PRO A 57 15.88 2.27 23.10
CA PRO A 57 16.80 1.14 23.19
C PRO A 57 17.92 1.29 22.14
N MET A 58 19.15 1.04 22.60
CA MET A 58 20.36 1.09 21.78
C MET A 58 20.73 -0.33 21.33
N VAL A 59 20.99 -0.50 20.04
CA VAL A 59 21.47 -1.76 19.46
C VAL A 59 22.81 -1.55 18.78
N ASP A 60 23.62 -2.60 18.75
CA ASP A 60 24.91 -2.59 18.08
C ASP A 60 24.71 -2.79 16.57
N GLY A 61 25.24 -1.86 15.77
CA GLY A 61 25.04 -1.85 14.33
C GLY A 61 25.62 -0.63 13.64
N LEU A 62 25.59 -0.67 12.31
CA LEU A 62 26.16 0.37 11.46
C LEU A 62 25.27 0.57 10.24
N VAL A 63 25.07 1.82 9.84
CA VAL A 63 24.45 2.17 8.56
C VAL A 63 25.53 2.67 7.63
N LEU A 64 25.61 2.06 6.45
CA LEU A 64 26.46 2.48 5.34
C LEU A 64 25.58 2.89 4.14
N GLY A 65 26.17 3.61 3.20
CA GLY A 65 25.52 4.18 2.04
C GLY A 65 24.74 5.46 2.38
N LEU A 66 23.51 5.55 1.90
CA LEU A 66 22.58 6.65 2.07
C LEU A 66 21.68 6.46 3.29
N ALA A 67 21.35 7.56 3.96
CA ALA A 67 20.35 7.63 5.02
C ALA A 67 19.36 8.79 4.74
N PRO A 68 18.06 8.62 5.05
CA PRO A 68 17.08 9.71 4.93
C PRO A 68 17.50 10.95 5.72
N ASN A 69 17.32 12.13 5.14
CA ASN A 69 17.57 13.41 5.78
C ASN A 69 16.25 14.13 6.12
N ARG A 70 16.33 15.20 6.92
CA ARG A 70 15.15 15.97 7.34
C ARG A 70 14.51 16.80 6.22
N GLN A 71 15.18 16.93 5.07
CA GLN A 71 14.71 17.71 3.91
C GLN A 71 13.92 16.83 2.92
N GLY A 72 13.60 15.58 3.28
CA GLY A 72 12.86 14.67 2.39
C GLY A 72 13.69 14.12 1.23
N SER A 73 15.02 14.12 1.38
CA SER A 73 15.99 13.50 0.47
C SER A 73 16.86 12.50 1.26
N CYS A 74 17.97 12.04 0.69
CA CYS A 74 18.99 11.26 1.39
C CYS A 74 20.32 12.01 1.48
N ALA A 75 21.12 11.67 2.48
CA ALA A 75 22.51 12.10 2.62
C ALA A 75 23.42 10.87 2.80
N ILE A 76 24.73 11.04 2.61
CA ILE A 76 25.70 10.00 2.96
C ILE A 76 25.61 9.75 4.47
N SER A 77 25.48 8.49 4.85
CA SER A 77 25.39 8.07 6.24
C SER A 77 26.69 8.42 6.99
N GLN A 78 26.56 8.70 8.29
CA GLN A 78 27.74 8.96 9.13
C GLN A 78 28.70 7.77 9.19
N GLY A 79 28.18 6.54 9.04
CA GLY A 79 29.01 5.35 8.91
C GLY A 79 29.90 5.44 7.67
N SER A 80 29.33 5.69 6.49
CA SER A 80 30.12 5.80 5.26
C SER A 80 31.04 7.02 5.20
N ILE A 81 30.71 8.11 5.90
CA ILE A 81 31.65 9.23 6.06
C ILE A 81 32.86 8.80 6.90
N ALA A 82 32.63 8.01 7.95
CA ALA A 82 33.68 7.56 8.86
C ALA A 82 34.51 6.37 8.33
N CYS A 83 33.91 5.51 7.49
CA CYS A 83 34.55 4.32 6.92
C CYS A 83 34.21 4.13 5.42
N PRO A 84 34.73 5.01 4.54
CA PRO A 84 34.46 4.95 3.11
C PRO A 84 35.02 3.68 2.44
N GLU A 85 36.19 3.17 2.85
CA GLU A 85 36.77 1.96 2.25
C GLU A 85 36.02 0.70 2.72
N LEU A 86 35.57 0.63 3.97
CA LEU A 86 34.66 -0.43 4.43
C LEU A 86 33.35 -0.39 3.66
N THR A 87 32.83 0.80 3.36
CA THR A 87 31.63 0.93 2.52
C THR A 87 31.87 0.36 1.12
N LYS A 88 32.99 0.70 0.47
CA LYS A 88 33.35 0.16 -0.85
C LYS A 88 33.56 -1.35 -0.84
N LEU A 89 34.16 -1.89 0.22
CA LEU A 89 34.32 -3.33 0.39
C LEU A 89 32.95 -4.03 0.42
N VAL A 90 32.01 -3.52 1.22
CA VAL A 90 30.67 -4.10 1.36
C VAL A 90 29.84 -3.94 0.09
N THR A 91 29.90 -2.79 -0.59
CA THR A 91 29.18 -2.57 -1.86
C THR A 91 29.77 -3.43 -2.98
N GLY A 92 31.10 -3.54 -3.07
CA GLY A 92 31.77 -4.43 -4.01
C GLY A 92 31.40 -5.90 -3.78
N TRP A 93 31.44 -6.36 -2.53
CA TRP A 93 30.98 -7.70 -2.15
C TRP A 93 29.52 -7.96 -2.54
N ALA A 94 28.61 -7.02 -2.24
CA ALA A 94 27.21 -7.13 -2.63
C ALA A 94 27.07 -7.27 -4.17
N ASN A 95 27.76 -6.43 -4.94
CA ASN A 95 27.75 -6.48 -6.39
C ASN A 95 28.33 -7.80 -6.95
N CYS A 96 29.31 -8.41 -6.28
CA CYS A 96 29.89 -9.69 -6.70
C CYS A 96 29.04 -10.92 -6.33
N THR A 97 28.17 -10.82 -5.32
CA THR A 97 27.55 -12.01 -4.70
C THR A 97 26.04 -12.02 -4.74
N LEU A 98 25.38 -10.89 -5.05
CA LEU A 98 23.94 -10.84 -5.21
C LEU A 98 23.48 -11.79 -6.34
N PRO A 99 22.41 -12.59 -6.11
CA PRO A 99 21.89 -13.50 -7.12
C PRO A 99 21.16 -12.76 -8.25
N ASP A 100 20.69 -11.54 -7.99
CA ASP A 100 20.05 -10.66 -8.97
C ASP A 100 20.98 -9.48 -9.28
N ALA A 101 21.66 -9.53 -10.43
CA ALA A 101 22.54 -8.46 -10.90
C ALA A 101 21.78 -7.16 -11.25
N GLY A 102 20.46 -7.22 -11.42
CA GLY A 102 19.60 -6.07 -11.66
C GLY A 102 19.19 -5.35 -10.38
N PHE A 103 19.39 -5.95 -9.20
CA PHE A 103 18.98 -5.37 -7.93
C PHE A 103 19.74 -4.07 -7.65
N ARG A 104 18.99 -3.00 -7.36
CA ARG A 104 19.54 -1.70 -7.01
C ARG A 104 19.43 -1.47 -5.50
N PHE A 105 20.45 -0.87 -4.90
CA PHE A 105 20.42 -0.48 -3.49
C PHE A 105 21.26 0.77 -3.26
N CYS A 106 20.94 1.48 -2.18
CA CYS A 106 21.76 2.60 -1.76
C CYS A 106 21.86 2.78 -0.25
N SER A 107 21.15 1.98 0.55
CA SER A 107 21.30 1.95 2.00
C SER A 107 21.62 0.53 2.46
N ILE A 108 22.54 0.42 3.41
CA ILE A 108 23.04 -0.83 3.94
C ILE A 108 22.92 -0.78 5.46
N GLN A 109 22.09 -1.62 6.04
CA GLN A 109 22.01 -1.79 7.49
C GLN A 109 22.79 -3.03 7.88
N ILE A 110 23.77 -2.84 8.77
CA ILE A 110 24.52 -3.92 9.41
C ILE A 110 24.04 -4.01 10.86
N ASN A 111 23.58 -5.18 11.27
CA ASN A 111 23.19 -5.46 12.65
C ASN A 111 24.20 -6.43 13.26
N TYR A 112 24.57 -6.19 14.52
CA TYR A 112 25.45 -7.07 15.27
C TYR A 112 24.73 -7.58 16.53
N ASN A 113 24.67 -8.90 16.68
CA ASN A 113 24.27 -9.58 17.92
C ASN A 113 22.94 -9.12 18.56
N TYR A 114 21.93 -8.82 17.74
CA TYR A 114 20.55 -8.70 18.25
C TYR A 114 19.52 -9.32 17.31
N ALA A 115 18.41 -9.78 17.88
CA ALA A 115 17.24 -10.21 17.14
C ALA A 115 16.28 -9.03 17.00
N ALA A 116 16.06 -8.57 15.78
CA ALA A 116 15.11 -7.48 15.52
C ALA A 116 13.68 -7.93 15.87
N LYS A 117 12.96 -7.11 16.65
CA LYS A 117 11.53 -7.25 16.92
C LYS A 117 10.70 -7.15 15.63
N LYS A 118 9.43 -7.53 15.73
CA LYS A 118 8.43 -7.41 14.67
C LYS A 118 8.17 -5.96 14.28
N HIS A 119 8.39 -5.63 13.01
CA HIS A 119 8.28 -4.28 12.48
C HIS A 119 8.00 -4.26 10.96
N ILE A 120 7.76 -3.05 10.44
CA ILE A 120 7.68 -2.70 9.02
C ILE A 120 8.63 -1.51 8.80
N ASP A 121 9.44 -1.55 7.74
CA ASP A 121 10.38 -0.48 7.45
C ASP A 121 9.71 0.65 6.68
N SER A 122 9.40 1.73 7.41
CA SER A 122 8.52 2.77 6.90
C SER A 122 9.03 3.47 5.64
N ASN A 123 10.34 3.62 5.52
CA ASN A 123 10.99 4.39 4.47
C ASN A 123 11.58 3.48 3.39
N ASN A 124 11.29 2.18 3.39
CA ASN A 124 11.78 1.23 2.41
C ASN A 124 10.90 1.24 1.14
N LEU A 125 11.49 0.99 -0.02
CA LEU A 125 10.80 0.78 -1.30
C LEU A 125 10.21 -0.61 -1.45
N GLY A 126 10.60 -1.53 -0.58
CA GLY A 126 10.05 -2.87 -0.49
C GLY A 126 11.13 -3.90 -0.73
N PRO A 127 11.51 -4.18 -2.00
CA PRO A 127 12.52 -5.18 -2.31
C PRO A 127 13.83 -4.93 -1.55
N SER A 128 14.20 -5.91 -0.73
CA SER A 128 15.39 -5.85 0.12
C SER A 128 16.08 -7.20 0.14
N TYR A 129 17.41 -7.20 0.17
CA TYR A 129 18.19 -8.42 0.36
C TYR A 129 18.72 -8.48 1.78
N ILE A 130 18.65 -9.67 2.39
CA ILE A 130 19.27 -9.96 3.69
C ILE A 130 20.22 -11.15 3.58
N MET A 131 21.35 -11.06 4.28
CA MET A 131 22.21 -12.20 4.60
C MET A 131 22.65 -12.10 6.07
N SER A 132 22.62 -13.22 6.79
CA SER A 132 23.23 -13.36 8.11
C SER A 132 24.51 -14.21 8.03
N MET A 133 25.53 -13.83 8.80
CA MET A 133 26.90 -14.39 8.72
C MET A 133 27.51 -14.48 10.12
N GLY A 134 28.64 -15.17 10.24
CA GLY A 134 29.40 -15.37 11.49
C GLY A 134 29.07 -16.66 12.22
N ASN A 135 29.57 -16.85 13.44
CA ASN A 135 29.27 -18.02 14.28
C ASN A 135 27.97 -17.87 15.08
N HIS A 136 26.84 -18.27 14.47
CA HIS A 136 25.52 -18.33 15.12
C HIS A 136 24.65 -19.44 14.54
N HIS A 137 23.70 -19.94 15.34
CA HIS A 137 22.69 -20.93 14.96
C HIS A 137 21.28 -20.35 15.15
N GLY A 138 20.35 -20.65 14.25
CA GLY A 138 19.02 -20.02 14.23
C GLY A 138 19.08 -18.58 13.70
N GLY A 139 18.15 -17.72 14.13
CA GLY A 139 18.15 -16.31 13.72
C GLY A 139 17.64 -16.07 12.31
N LYS A 140 16.76 -16.96 11.83
CA LYS A 140 16.07 -16.85 10.54
C LYS A 140 15.19 -15.59 10.53
N LEU A 141 14.93 -15.07 9.33
CA LEU A 141 13.97 -13.98 9.15
C LEU A 141 12.57 -14.58 9.03
N TRP A 142 11.60 -14.10 9.78
CA TRP A 142 10.19 -14.36 9.50
C TRP A 142 9.60 -13.13 8.79
N THR A 143 8.79 -13.35 7.75
CA THR A 143 8.00 -12.32 7.08
C THR A 143 6.54 -12.74 6.98
N SER A 144 5.62 -11.79 6.99
CA SER A 144 4.18 -12.07 6.90
C SER A 144 3.76 -12.63 5.55
N ASP A 145 4.49 -12.31 4.48
CA ASP A 145 4.19 -12.71 3.10
C ASP A 145 4.79 -14.07 2.72
N ARG A 146 5.93 -14.47 3.31
CA ARG A 146 6.70 -15.69 2.91
C ARG A 146 6.98 -16.66 4.06
N GLY A 147 6.61 -16.32 5.29
CA GLY A 147 6.91 -17.14 6.46
C GLY A 147 8.40 -17.12 6.83
N VAL A 148 8.97 -18.27 7.18
CA VAL A 148 10.34 -18.36 7.69
C VAL A 148 11.35 -18.51 6.54
N ILE A 149 12.31 -17.59 6.49
CA ILE A 149 13.37 -17.48 5.50
C ILE A 149 14.73 -17.73 6.18
N ASP A 150 15.43 -18.77 5.73
CA ASP A 150 16.81 -19.03 6.15
C ASP A 150 17.79 -18.15 5.38
N CYS A 151 18.33 -17.14 6.04
CA CYS A 151 19.28 -16.19 5.48
C CYS A 151 20.73 -16.44 5.91
N LYS A 152 21.07 -17.62 6.46
CA LYS A 152 22.44 -17.93 6.86
C LYS A 152 23.35 -18.13 5.64
N ASN A 153 24.39 -17.31 5.52
CA ASN A 153 25.41 -17.33 4.46
C ASN A 153 24.84 -17.36 3.03
N LYS A 154 23.59 -16.91 2.86
CA LYS A 154 22.87 -16.89 1.59
C LYS A 154 22.02 -15.62 1.50
N TRP A 155 22.12 -14.92 0.38
CA TRP A 155 21.25 -13.80 0.08
C TRP A 155 19.79 -14.27 -0.03
N LYS A 156 18.89 -13.55 0.62
CA LYS A 156 17.45 -13.78 0.53
C LYS A 156 16.73 -12.48 0.25
N LEU A 157 15.93 -12.48 -0.81
CA LEU A 157 15.03 -11.39 -1.15
C LEU A 157 13.80 -11.44 -0.25
N PHE A 158 13.43 -10.31 0.31
CA PHE A 158 12.20 -10.10 1.07
C PHE A 158 11.64 -8.69 0.79
N ASP A 159 10.41 -8.45 1.23
CA ASP A 159 9.79 -7.14 1.15
C ASP A 159 9.83 -6.44 2.52
N GLY A 160 10.65 -5.40 2.66
CA GLY A 160 10.77 -4.58 3.86
C GLY A 160 9.51 -3.75 4.19
N ASN A 161 8.55 -3.64 3.26
CA ASN A 161 7.23 -3.06 3.53
C ASN A 161 6.24 -4.05 4.16
N THR A 162 6.59 -5.34 4.23
CA THR A 162 5.79 -6.33 4.94
C THR A 162 6.28 -6.50 6.37
N GLU A 163 5.45 -7.08 7.23
CA GLU A 163 5.80 -7.27 8.63
C GLU A 163 6.85 -8.37 8.77
N HIS A 164 7.94 -8.09 9.47
CA HIS A 164 9.05 -9.04 9.61
C HIS A 164 9.80 -8.93 10.94
N TYR A 165 10.46 -10.02 11.36
CA TYR A 165 11.32 -10.07 12.56
C TYR A 165 12.40 -11.14 12.46
N THR A 166 13.42 -11.03 13.31
CA THR A 166 14.45 -12.07 13.46
C THR A 166 14.03 -13.05 14.54
N GLN A 167 13.95 -14.34 14.20
CA GLN A 167 13.69 -15.40 15.18
C GLN A 167 14.82 -15.52 16.21
N ALA A 168 14.56 -16.22 17.31
CA ALA A 168 15.59 -16.50 18.31
C ALA A 168 16.80 -17.21 17.69
N TYR A 169 17.98 -16.95 18.26
CA TYR A 169 19.25 -17.54 17.82
C TYR A 169 20.18 -17.72 19.01
N THR A 170 21.20 -18.57 18.83
CA THR A 170 22.32 -18.74 19.75
C THR A 170 23.63 -18.43 19.05
N GLY A 171 24.67 -18.17 19.84
CA GLY A 171 25.98 -17.72 19.37
C GLY A 171 26.26 -16.26 19.71
N ASN A 172 27.52 -15.88 19.60
CA ASN A 172 28.04 -14.57 19.97
C ASN A 172 28.61 -13.80 18.76
N GLU A 173 28.39 -14.30 17.55
CA GLU A 173 28.83 -13.67 16.31
C GLU A 173 27.75 -13.80 15.24
N ARG A 174 26.73 -12.94 15.33
CA ARG A 174 25.71 -12.77 14.28
C ARG A 174 25.84 -11.39 13.67
N PHE A 175 26.37 -11.35 12.46
CA PHE A 175 26.23 -10.21 11.57
C PHE A 175 24.99 -10.41 10.71
N SER A 176 24.20 -9.38 10.46
CA SER A 176 23.27 -9.40 9.33
C SER A 176 23.40 -8.13 8.51
N VAL A 177 23.56 -8.29 7.20
CA VAL A 177 23.59 -7.20 6.23
C VAL A 177 22.27 -7.16 5.50
N ILE A 178 21.64 -5.99 5.48
CA ILE A 178 20.40 -5.71 4.77
C ILE A 178 20.69 -4.63 3.73
N LEU A 179 20.45 -4.95 2.46
CA LEU A 179 20.52 -4.02 1.34
C LEU A 179 19.11 -3.55 1.00
N PHE A 180 18.89 -2.24 1.01
CA PHE A 180 17.59 -1.66 0.71
C PHE A 180 17.73 -0.27 0.08
N THR A 181 16.60 0.25 -0.39
CA THR A 181 16.53 1.59 -1.00
C THR A 181 15.48 2.40 -0.25
N PRO A 182 15.86 3.58 0.30
CA PRO A 182 14.90 4.49 0.89
C PRO A 182 13.98 5.12 -0.16
N ASP A 183 12.78 5.50 0.23
CA ASP A 183 11.78 6.16 -0.63
C ASP A 183 12.17 7.56 -1.14
N ALA A 184 13.27 8.13 -0.65
CA ALA A 184 13.81 9.42 -1.06
C ALA A 184 15.15 9.31 -1.82
N TYR A 185 15.51 8.14 -2.33
CA TYR A 185 16.81 7.91 -2.98
C TYR A 185 17.03 8.67 -4.30
N ASN A 186 15.96 9.12 -4.96
CA ASN A 186 16.02 9.69 -6.31
C ASN A 186 16.02 11.22 -6.37
N LYS A 187 16.09 11.89 -5.21
CA LYS A 187 16.13 13.36 -5.09
C LYS A 187 17.47 13.84 -4.53
N LEU A 188 18.58 13.19 -4.91
CA LEU A 188 19.89 13.52 -4.38
C LEU A 188 20.37 14.88 -4.92
N SER A 189 21.14 15.60 -4.11
CA SER A 189 21.94 16.70 -4.65
C SER A 189 23.09 16.13 -5.48
N THR A 190 23.61 16.92 -6.44
CA THR A 190 24.75 16.52 -7.28
C THR A 190 25.96 16.08 -6.46
N SER A 191 26.22 16.73 -5.32
CA SER A 191 27.31 16.37 -4.41
C SER A 191 27.09 14.99 -3.77
N VAL A 192 25.89 14.72 -3.26
CA VAL A 192 25.54 13.43 -2.66
C VAL A 192 25.56 12.33 -3.71
N PHE A 193 25.03 12.57 -4.91
CA PHE A 193 25.09 11.64 -6.03
C PHE A 193 26.53 11.23 -6.36
N ASN A 194 27.43 12.20 -6.52
CA ASN A 194 28.83 11.93 -6.85
C ASN A 194 29.54 11.13 -5.75
N GLN A 195 29.26 11.43 -4.48
CA GLN A 195 29.82 10.67 -3.35
C GLN A 195 29.27 9.25 -3.31
N ALA A 196 27.95 9.09 -3.46
CA ALA A 196 27.27 7.81 -3.48
C ALA A 196 27.79 6.90 -4.61
N LYS A 197 28.01 7.48 -5.80
CA LYS A 197 28.62 6.79 -6.95
C LYS A 197 30.04 6.29 -6.63
N LYS A 198 30.87 7.11 -5.98
CA LYS A 198 32.24 6.72 -5.56
C LYS A 198 32.26 5.61 -4.51
N LEU A 199 31.20 5.46 -3.73
CA LEU A 199 31.04 4.38 -2.75
C LEU A 199 30.51 3.08 -3.37
N GLY A 200 30.16 3.07 -4.66
CA GLY A 200 29.64 1.89 -5.36
C GLY A 200 28.15 1.63 -5.16
N LEU A 201 27.37 2.63 -4.74
CA LEU A 201 25.91 2.53 -4.60
C LEU A 201 25.24 2.56 -5.98
N THR A 202 24.17 1.77 -6.16
CA THR A 202 23.57 1.51 -7.47
C THR A 202 22.18 2.14 -7.65
N ALA A 203 21.47 2.45 -6.55
CA ALA A 203 20.20 3.18 -6.56
C ALA A 203 20.43 4.67 -6.25
N ILE A 204 20.84 5.45 -7.25
CA ILE A 204 21.18 6.87 -7.10
C ILE A 204 20.61 7.69 -8.26
N ALA A 205 19.83 8.74 -7.96
CA ALA A 205 19.28 9.64 -8.98
C ALA A 205 19.07 11.06 -8.41
N THR A 206 18.99 12.05 -9.29
CA THR A 206 18.88 13.48 -8.93
C THR A 206 17.60 14.14 -9.44
N ASP A 207 16.92 13.53 -10.41
CA ASP A 207 15.79 14.08 -11.15
C ASP A 207 14.42 13.79 -10.50
N GLY A 208 14.40 13.00 -9.43
CA GLY A 208 13.16 12.56 -8.78
C GLY A 208 12.41 11.49 -9.55
N ILE A 209 12.99 10.94 -10.62
CA ILE A 209 12.41 9.85 -11.41
C ILE A 209 12.82 8.52 -10.78
N ASP A 210 11.89 7.57 -10.69
CA ASP A 210 12.22 6.24 -10.20
C ASP A 210 13.02 5.45 -11.25
N ASP A 211 14.06 4.75 -10.78
CA ASP A 211 14.70 3.70 -11.56
C ASP A 211 13.63 2.69 -12.02
N ALA A 212 13.78 2.18 -13.25
CA ALA A 212 12.84 1.21 -13.83
C ALA A 212 12.66 -0.04 -12.95
N TYR A 213 13.66 -0.39 -12.14
CA TYR A 213 13.54 -1.44 -11.15
C TYR A 213 12.54 -1.10 -10.04
N PHE A 214 12.48 0.16 -9.58
CA PHE A 214 11.62 0.59 -8.48
C PHE A 214 10.22 1.06 -8.89
N SER A 215 10.04 1.51 -10.13
CA SER A 215 8.76 2.03 -10.63
C SER A 215 7.61 1.02 -10.53
N LYS A 216 7.91 -0.28 -10.52
CA LYS A 216 6.91 -1.35 -10.31
C LYS A 216 6.45 -1.53 -8.86
N PHE A 217 7.16 -0.93 -7.89
CA PHE A 217 6.91 -1.11 -6.45
C PHE A 217 6.31 0.12 -5.76
N ARG A 218 6.19 1.27 -6.45
CA ARG A 218 5.45 2.44 -5.95
C ARG A 218 5.04 3.39 -7.07
N ASP A 219 3.95 4.11 -6.83
CA ASP A 219 3.52 5.23 -7.67
C ASP A 219 3.94 6.56 -7.02
N LEU A 220 5.00 7.17 -7.56
CA LEU A 220 5.56 8.44 -7.07
C LEU A 220 4.78 9.69 -7.50
N GLY A 221 3.94 9.59 -8.53
CA GLY A 221 3.16 10.71 -9.02
C GLY A 221 2.28 11.28 -7.90
N HIS A 222 2.21 12.60 -7.80
CA HIS A 222 1.26 13.23 -6.89
C HIS A 222 -0.07 13.36 -7.61
N VAL A 223 -1.12 12.74 -7.06
CA VAL A 223 -2.48 13.08 -7.44
C VAL A 223 -2.84 14.31 -6.63
N ASP A 224 -2.81 15.47 -7.28
CA ASP A 224 -3.25 16.72 -6.67
C ASP A 224 -4.73 16.62 -6.28
N GLU A 225 -5.05 17.21 -5.14
CA GLU A 225 -6.40 17.12 -4.58
C GLU A 225 -7.43 17.82 -5.46
N GLN A 226 -7.11 19.01 -5.96
CA GLN A 226 -8.03 19.80 -6.78
C GLN A 226 -8.25 19.11 -8.13
N GLN A 227 -7.17 18.63 -8.76
CA GLN A 227 -7.26 17.88 -10.02
C GLN A 227 -8.13 16.63 -9.87
N PHE A 228 -7.99 15.92 -8.75
CA PHE A 228 -8.84 14.78 -8.43
C PHE A 228 -10.30 15.19 -8.24
N ASP A 229 -10.58 16.25 -7.48
CA ASP A 229 -11.95 16.71 -7.25
C ASP A 229 -12.62 17.20 -8.55
N ASP A 230 -11.86 17.86 -9.43
CA ASP A 230 -12.33 18.26 -10.76
C ASP A 230 -12.62 17.05 -11.64
N TYR A 231 -11.80 15.99 -11.53
CA TYR A 231 -12.01 14.72 -12.22
C TYR A 231 -13.25 13.98 -11.69
N ILE A 232 -13.42 13.86 -10.36
CA ILE A 232 -14.54 13.16 -9.68
C ILE A 232 -15.79 14.04 -9.53
N SER A 233 -15.78 15.26 -10.06
CA SER A 233 -16.92 16.17 -10.07
C SER A 233 -18.19 15.54 -10.66
N LYS A 234 -19.33 16.23 -10.59
CA LYS A 234 -20.64 15.69 -11.01
C LYS A 234 -20.63 14.98 -12.37
N ASN A 235 -19.77 15.40 -13.30
CA ASN A 235 -19.63 14.80 -14.63
C ASN A 235 -19.05 13.37 -14.62
N TYR A 236 -18.22 13.01 -13.62
CA TYR A 236 -17.65 11.67 -13.51
C TYR A 236 -18.72 10.59 -13.46
N LEU A 237 -19.75 10.78 -12.63
CA LEU A 237 -20.83 9.81 -12.47
C LEU A 237 -21.76 9.79 -13.68
N LEU A 238 -21.81 10.84 -14.50
CA LEU A 238 -22.52 10.81 -15.79
C LEU A 238 -21.75 9.96 -16.82
N GLN A 239 -20.42 10.07 -16.83
CA GLN A 239 -19.56 9.31 -17.74
C GLN A 239 -19.34 7.87 -17.28
N ASN A 240 -19.36 7.63 -15.96
CA ASN A 240 -19.11 6.35 -15.31
C ASN A 240 -20.25 6.02 -14.33
N PRO A 241 -21.50 5.93 -14.80
CA PRO A 241 -22.67 5.74 -13.94
C PRO A 241 -22.55 4.45 -13.12
N PRO A 242 -23.06 4.42 -11.87
CA PRO A 242 -23.18 3.18 -11.12
C PRO A 242 -24.00 2.15 -11.90
N ARG A 243 -23.86 0.88 -11.56
CA ARG A 243 -24.61 -0.19 -12.19
C ARG A 243 -26.12 0.05 -12.00
N LEU A 244 -26.87 -0.08 -13.09
CA LEU A 244 -28.32 0.06 -13.13
C LEU A 244 -29.00 -1.31 -13.19
N GLY A 245 -30.26 -1.38 -12.77
CA GLY A 245 -31.13 -2.54 -12.95
C GLY A 245 -31.38 -3.36 -11.67
N SER A 246 -32.13 -4.46 -11.83
CA SER A 246 -32.49 -5.37 -10.75
C SER A 246 -31.25 -5.89 -10.01
N GLY A 247 -31.29 -5.82 -8.68
CA GLY A 247 -30.25 -6.26 -7.76
C GLY A 247 -28.92 -5.51 -7.90
N ALA A 248 -28.85 -4.41 -8.62
CA ALA A 248 -27.60 -3.73 -8.92
C ALA A 248 -26.96 -3.08 -7.68
N LEU A 249 -25.65 -3.30 -7.55
CA LEU A 249 -24.78 -2.72 -6.52
C LEU A 249 -23.48 -2.22 -7.14
N THR A 250 -23.03 -1.06 -6.69
CA THR A 250 -21.70 -0.50 -7.01
C THR A 250 -21.00 -0.06 -5.74
N VAL A 251 -19.72 -0.41 -5.61
CA VAL A 251 -18.83 0.10 -4.56
C VAL A 251 -17.57 0.62 -5.21
N GLU A 252 -17.24 1.88 -4.97
CA GLU A 252 -16.04 2.51 -5.52
C GLU A 252 -15.29 3.28 -4.44
N CYS A 253 -13.97 3.15 -4.40
CA CYS A 253 -13.13 3.93 -3.49
C CYS A 253 -11.68 4.04 -3.96
N ASN A 254 -10.95 4.95 -3.32
CA ASN A 254 -9.51 5.09 -3.47
C ASN A 254 -8.88 5.41 -2.11
N GLY A 255 -7.58 5.14 -1.97
CA GLY A 255 -6.85 5.45 -0.74
C GLY A 255 -6.45 6.92 -0.67
N TYR A 256 -5.89 7.34 0.47
CA TYR A 256 -5.43 8.71 0.70
C TYR A 256 -4.50 9.27 -0.40
N ALA A 257 -3.64 8.40 -0.92
CA ALA A 257 -2.63 8.76 -1.88
C ALA A 257 -3.22 9.18 -3.25
N ALA A 258 -4.45 8.78 -3.53
CA ALA A 258 -5.23 9.08 -4.73
C ALA A 258 -6.15 10.31 -4.51
N GLY A 259 -5.60 11.48 -4.16
CA GLY A 259 -6.42 12.68 -3.98
C GLY A 259 -7.19 12.72 -2.65
N ARG A 260 -6.55 12.34 -1.53
CA ARG A 260 -7.06 12.42 -0.15
C ARG A 260 -8.29 11.58 0.17
N GLY A 261 -8.53 10.55 -0.63
CA GLY A 261 -9.37 9.45 -0.22
C GLY A 261 -10.86 9.67 -0.37
N PHE A 262 -11.47 8.98 -1.34
CA PHE A 262 -12.88 9.11 -1.71
C PHE A 262 -13.54 7.72 -1.78
N GLY A 263 -14.87 7.72 -1.71
CA GLY A 263 -15.65 6.52 -2.02
C GLY A 263 -17.15 6.72 -1.90
N TYR A 264 -17.88 5.85 -2.59
CA TYR A 264 -19.33 5.77 -2.51
C TYR A 264 -19.81 4.32 -2.64
N ILE A 265 -21.04 4.10 -2.19
CA ILE A 265 -21.80 2.87 -2.41
C ILE A 265 -23.13 3.26 -3.06
N ALA A 266 -23.50 2.57 -4.13
CA ALA A 266 -24.77 2.77 -4.84
C ALA A 266 -25.55 1.46 -4.95
N TRP A 267 -26.88 1.56 -4.93
CA TRP A 267 -27.78 0.41 -5.03
C TRP A 267 -29.11 0.75 -5.70
N SER A 268 -29.78 -0.25 -6.28
CA SER A 268 -31.16 -0.12 -6.78
C SER A 268 -32.14 0.04 -5.62
N ASN A 269 -32.84 1.18 -5.56
CA ASN A 269 -33.72 1.51 -4.43
C ASN A 269 -35.15 0.97 -4.65
N ALA A 270 -35.84 0.65 -3.56
CA ALA A 270 -37.24 0.21 -3.54
C ALA A 270 -38.29 1.30 -3.91
N GLY A 271 -37.89 2.48 -4.39
CA GLY A 271 -38.78 3.61 -4.73
C GLY A 271 -39.70 3.33 -5.93
N THR A 272 -40.91 3.92 -5.92
CA THR A 272 -42.04 3.55 -6.79
C THR A 272 -41.72 3.51 -8.30
N PRO A 273 -42.16 2.46 -9.02
CA PRO A 273 -41.88 2.24 -10.45
C PRO A 273 -42.63 3.15 -11.44
N ASP A 274 -43.38 4.17 -10.99
CA ASP A 274 -44.45 4.78 -11.79
C ASP A 274 -44.15 6.19 -12.37
N ALA A 275 -42.90 6.65 -12.33
CA ALA A 275 -42.52 7.94 -12.94
C ALA A 275 -42.16 7.82 -14.43
N ASP A 276 -41.58 6.69 -14.86
CA ASP A 276 -41.03 6.52 -16.21
C ASP A 276 -42.09 6.16 -17.27
N LEU A 277 -43.17 5.47 -16.90
CA LEU A 277 -44.25 5.08 -17.83
C LEU A 277 -45.15 6.25 -18.24
N LYS A 278 -45.36 7.24 -17.36
CA LYS A 278 -46.19 8.42 -17.67
C LYS A 278 -45.47 9.47 -18.52
N TYR A 279 -44.14 9.49 -18.52
CA TYR A 279 -43.37 10.56 -19.17
C TYR A 279 -43.05 10.27 -20.65
N LYS A 280 -42.84 8.99 -21.03
CA LYS A 280 -42.67 8.58 -22.44
C LYS A 280 -43.84 9.02 -23.33
N ASN A 281 -45.03 9.17 -22.76
CA ASN A 281 -46.21 9.58 -23.51
C ASN A 281 -46.28 11.08 -23.80
N ASN A 282 -45.43 11.94 -23.19
CA ASN A 282 -45.64 13.39 -23.30
C ASN A 282 -44.46 14.20 -23.86
N HIS A 283 -43.17 13.94 -23.55
CA HIS A 283 -42.11 14.90 -23.90
C HIS A 283 -40.80 14.26 -24.40
N GLY A 284 -40.38 14.65 -25.60
CA GLY A 284 -39.11 14.26 -26.24
C GLY A 284 -37.89 14.87 -25.57
N SER A 285 -37.50 14.34 -24.40
CA SER A 285 -36.31 14.78 -23.64
C SER A 285 -35.00 14.19 -24.17
N SER A 286 -33.90 14.86 -23.87
CA SER A 286 -32.53 14.43 -24.22
C SER A 286 -32.04 13.24 -23.38
N ASP A 287 -31.12 12.42 -23.91
CA ASP A 287 -30.56 11.24 -23.22
C ASP A 287 -29.92 11.57 -21.85
N LYS A 288 -29.39 12.78 -21.69
CA LYS A 288 -28.79 13.27 -20.43
C LYS A 288 -29.82 13.50 -19.34
N GLU A 289 -30.93 14.17 -19.64
CA GLU A 289 -32.02 14.41 -18.69
C GLU A 289 -32.73 13.11 -18.29
N LEU A 290 -32.84 12.17 -19.24
CA LEU A 290 -33.36 10.82 -19.01
C LEU A 290 -32.46 10.01 -18.07
N LEU A 291 -31.13 10.10 -18.24
CA LEU A 291 -30.17 9.42 -17.35
C LEU A 291 -30.17 10.03 -15.94
N GLU A 292 -30.18 11.36 -15.83
CA GLU A 292 -30.24 12.07 -14.55
C GLU A 292 -31.51 11.71 -13.75
N ARG A 293 -32.68 11.68 -14.41
CA ARG A 293 -33.94 11.24 -13.76
C ARG A 293 -33.97 9.76 -13.40
N ARG A 294 -33.36 8.88 -14.21
CA ARG A 294 -33.22 7.45 -13.88
C ARG A 294 -32.37 7.24 -12.63
N LEU A 295 -31.27 7.99 -12.51
CA LEU A 295 -30.42 7.99 -11.31
C LEU A 295 -31.19 8.52 -10.10
N GLU A 296 -32.02 9.55 -10.27
CA GLU A 296 -32.83 10.15 -9.19
C GLU A 296 -33.96 9.23 -8.70
N ASN A 297 -34.61 8.47 -9.58
CA ASN A 297 -35.82 7.71 -9.24
C ASN A 297 -35.55 6.25 -8.84
N ASN A 298 -34.48 5.61 -9.33
CA ASN A 298 -34.27 4.16 -9.15
C ASN A 298 -32.98 3.78 -8.43
N ILE A 299 -32.09 4.73 -8.13
CA ILE A 299 -30.80 4.45 -7.50
C ILE A 299 -30.57 5.37 -6.31
N THR A 300 -30.04 4.79 -5.24
CA THR A 300 -29.52 5.59 -4.14
C THR A 300 -28.00 5.52 -4.14
N ILE A 301 -27.36 6.69 -3.99
CA ILE A 301 -25.91 6.82 -3.89
C ILE A 301 -25.56 7.38 -2.52
N ARG A 302 -24.83 6.61 -1.72
CA ARG A 302 -24.23 7.07 -0.47
C ARG A 302 -22.77 7.41 -0.68
N ARG A 303 -22.46 8.72 -0.70
CA ARG A 303 -21.08 9.22 -0.70
C ARG A 303 -20.55 9.32 0.73
N PHE A 304 -19.29 8.95 0.93
CA PHE A 304 -18.63 9.09 2.23
C PHE A 304 -17.79 10.35 2.29
N LYS A 305 -17.57 10.84 3.50
CA LYS A 305 -16.72 12.00 3.71
C LYS A 305 -15.30 11.66 3.26
N LYS A 306 -14.74 12.56 2.46
CA LYS A 306 -13.36 12.51 2.01
C LYS A 306 -12.41 12.51 3.21
N ASN A 307 -11.26 11.84 3.09
CA ASN A 307 -10.23 11.80 4.13
C ASN A 307 -10.76 11.31 5.51
N GLN A 308 -11.76 10.42 5.50
CA GLN A 308 -12.36 9.89 6.71
C GLN A 308 -11.88 8.45 6.93
N THR A 309 -11.03 8.25 7.93
CA THR A 309 -10.47 6.94 8.28
C THR A 309 -11.53 5.92 8.72
N GLY A 310 -11.23 4.63 8.57
CA GLY A 310 -12.08 3.52 9.00
C GLY A 310 -12.69 2.74 7.84
N LEU A 311 -13.52 1.75 8.20
CA LEU A 311 -14.32 0.97 7.27
C LEU A 311 -15.73 1.58 7.22
N HIS A 312 -16.14 2.06 6.05
CA HIS A 312 -17.47 2.59 5.81
C HIS A 312 -18.37 1.47 5.30
N VAL A 313 -19.56 1.35 5.86
CA VAL A 313 -20.45 0.21 5.64
C VAL A 313 -21.86 0.67 5.34
N VAL A 314 -22.49 0.06 4.33
CA VAL A 314 -23.92 0.17 4.04
C VAL A 314 -24.54 -1.20 4.22
N GLU A 315 -25.57 -1.24 5.07
CA GLU A 315 -26.38 -2.43 5.32
C GLU A 315 -27.68 -2.34 4.52
N LEU A 316 -27.94 -3.38 3.72
CA LEU A 316 -29.09 -3.45 2.82
C LEU A 316 -29.91 -4.71 3.07
N GLU A 317 -31.22 -4.55 3.00
CA GLU A 317 -32.20 -5.63 3.00
C GLU A 317 -32.82 -5.77 1.61
N LEU A 318 -33.06 -7.01 1.18
CA LEU A 318 -33.78 -7.25 -0.07
C LEU A 318 -35.23 -6.83 0.07
N PHE A 319 -35.70 -6.12 -0.93
CA PHE A 319 -37.08 -5.77 -1.13
C PHE A 319 -37.53 -6.38 -2.46
N GLN A 320 -38.51 -7.28 -2.40
CA GLN A 320 -39.19 -7.82 -3.56
C GLN A 320 -40.56 -7.17 -3.62
N ASP A 321 -40.81 -6.42 -4.70
CA ASP A 321 -42.12 -5.86 -4.96
C ASP A 321 -42.98 -6.92 -5.66
N GLN A 322 -44.05 -7.36 -5.00
CA GLN A 322 -44.98 -8.35 -5.56
C GLN A 322 -45.77 -7.80 -6.76
N CYS A 323 -45.80 -6.47 -6.96
CA CYS A 323 -46.51 -5.80 -8.05
C CYS A 323 -45.64 -5.56 -9.30
N LEU A 324 -44.33 -5.82 -9.22
CA LEU A 324 -43.39 -5.71 -10.35
C LEU A 324 -43.22 -7.06 -11.05
N GLN A 325 -42.67 -7.06 -12.27
CA GLN A 325 -42.37 -8.31 -13.00
C GLN A 325 -41.70 -9.32 -12.07
N GLU A 326 -42.18 -10.57 -12.10
CA GLU A 326 -41.64 -11.66 -11.28
C GLU A 326 -40.11 -11.62 -11.35
N ASN A 327 -39.46 -11.34 -10.21
CA ASN A 327 -38.00 -11.26 -9.98
C ASN A 327 -37.30 -9.88 -10.07
N ASP A 328 -38.00 -8.73 -9.99
CA ASP A 328 -37.30 -7.45 -9.74
C ASP A 328 -36.80 -7.37 -8.28
N ILE A 329 -35.48 -7.20 -8.12
CA ILE A 329 -34.81 -7.13 -6.82
C ILE A 329 -34.37 -5.70 -6.56
N ARG A 330 -34.84 -5.16 -5.44
CA ARG A 330 -34.47 -3.83 -4.95
C ARG A 330 -33.95 -3.93 -3.54
N PHE A 331 -33.37 -2.84 -3.05
CA PHE A 331 -32.84 -2.80 -1.70
C PHE A 331 -33.49 -1.70 -0.87
N LYS A 332 -33.79 -2.05 0.38
CA LYS A 332 -34.11 -1.10 1.43
C LYS A 332 -32.85 -0.83 2.24
N LEU A 333 -32.54 0.46 2.43
CA LEU A 333 -31.47 0.87 3.33
C LEU A 333 -31.85 0.54 4.77
N VAL A 334 -30.95 -0.13 5.48
CA VAL A 334 -31.14 -0.51 6.89
C VAL A 334 -30.32 0.40 7.78
N SER A 335 -29.02 0.51 7.50
CA SER A 335 -28.11 1.35 8.27
C SER A 335 -26.90 1.77 7.44
N VAL A 336 -26.28 2.87 7.86
CA VAL A 336 -24.97 3.32 7.37
C VAL A 336 -24.07 3.45 8.58
N GLU A 337 -23.01 2.65 8.62
CA GLU A 337 -22.08 2.57 9.75
C GLU A 337 -20.68 2.98 9.33
N ARG A 338 -19.90 3.44 10.30
CA ARG A 338 -18.46 3.64 10.16
C ARG A 338 -17.76 2.99 11.32
N PHE A 339 -16.82 2.09 11.04
CA PHE A 339 -15.96 1.48 12.06
C PHE A 339 -14.59 2.13 12.03
N ASN A 340 -14.24 2.92 13.05
CA ASN A 340 -13.00 3.69 13.09
C ASN A 340 -11.81 2.85 13.57
N LEU A 341 -11.49 1.82 12.78
CA LEU A 341 -10.43 0.84 13.03
C LEU A 341 -9.02 1.49 13.11
N TYR A 342 -8.85 2.70 12.58
CA TYR A 342 -7.60 3.46 12.64
C TYR A 342 -7.32 4.03 14.04
N ALA A 343 -8.30 4.77 14.58
CA ALA A 343 -8.15 5.48 15.84
C ALA A 343 -8.33 4.52 17.04
N ASN A 344 -9.31 3.64 16.97
CA ASN A 344 -9.75 2.79 18.09
C ASN A 344 -9.74 1.31 17.69
N THR A 345 -8.57 0.80 17.28
CA THR A 345 -8.42 -0.50 16.60
C THR A 345 -9.12 -1.66 17.32
N ASN A 346 -8.82 -1.92 18.60
CA ASN A 346 -9.37 -3.09 19.29
C ASN A 346 -10.88 -2.96 19.58
N PRO A 347 -11.39 -1.87 20.19
CA PRO A 347 -12.82 -1.71 20.44
C PRO A 347 -13.66 -1.74 19.15
N GLU A 348 -13.20 -1.07 18.08
CA GLU A 348 -13.94 -1.04 16.82
C GLU A 348 -13.87 -2.37 16.06
N SER A 349 -12.78 -3.14 16.20
CA SER A 349 -12.71 -4.50 15.67
C SER A 349 -13.71 -5.43 16.36
N ASP A 350 -13.88 -5.28 17.68
CA ASP A 350 -14.86 -6.03 18.45
C ASP A 350 -16.29 -5.61 18.10
N ARG A 351 -16.53 -4.30 17.94
CA ARG A 351 -17.83 -3.77 17.50
C ARG A 351 -18.19 -4.29 16.13
N TRP A 352 -17.27 -4.22 15.15
CA TRP A 352 -17.46 -4.75 13.80
C TRP A 352 -17.78 -6.24 13.82
N TYR A 353 -16.99 -7.03 14.54
CA TYR A 353 -17.18 -8.48 14.61
C TYR A 353 -18.54 -8.86 15.19
N LYS A 354 -18.91 -8.27 16.34
CA LYS A 354 -20.22 -8.50 16.97
C LYS A 354 -21.37 -8.02 16.09
N TRP A 355 -21.22 -6.86 15.45
CA TRP A 355 -22.23 -6.29 14.57
C TRP A 355 -22.53 -7.23 13.40
N VAL A 356 -21.50 -7.76 12.73
CA VAL A 356 -21.64 -8.75 11.66
C VAL A 356 -22.25 -10.06 12.15
N GLN A 357 -21.83 -10.56 13.32
CA GLN A 357 -22.40 -11.78 13.90
C GLN A 357 -23.91 -11.67 14.11
N ASN A 358 -24.37 -10.50 14.56
CA ASN A 358 -25.76 -10.23 14.91
C ASN A 358 -26.62 -9.76 13.72
N ARG A 359 -26.11 -9.80 12.48
CA ARG A 359 -26.94 -9.55 11.29
C ARG A 359 -27.80 -10.80 10.98
N PRO A 360 -29.04 -10.63 10.52
CA PRO A 360 -29.88 -11.76 10.09
C PRO A 360 -29.30 -12.38 8.79
N HIS A 361 -29.70 -13.63 8.50
CA HIS A 361 -29.37 -14.25 7.22
C HIS A 361 -29.84 -13.40 6.04
N ASN A 362 -29.11 -13.49 4.92
CA ASN A 362 -29.36 -12.74 3.68
C ASN A 362 -29.26 -11.21 3.83
N ARG A 363 -28.74 -10.69 4.96
CA ARG A 363 -28.41 -9.27 5.09
C ARG A 363 -27.20 -8.93 4.23
N ILE A 364 -27.36 -7.98 3.31
CA ILE A 364 -26.32 -7.56 2.37
C ILE A 364 -25.48 -6.46 3.00
N ILE A 365 -24.16 -6.59 2.87
CA ILE A 365 -23.17 -5.70 3.46
C ILE A 365 -22.21 -5.25 2.36
N CYS A 366 -22.23 -3.96 2.07
CA CYS A 366 -21.28 -3.30 1.19
C CYS A 366 -20.33 -2.46 2.03
N CYS A 367 -19.02 -2.52 1.77
CA CYS A 367 -18.07 -1.69 2.50
C CYS A 367 -16.90 -1.20 1.66
N CYS A 368 -16.38 -0.02 2.02
CA CYS A 368 -15.19 0.56 1.42
C CYS A 368 -14.30 1.30 2.43
N ILE A 369 -13.03 1.50 2.06
CA ILE A 369 -12.07 2.33 2.80
C ILE A 369 -11.74 3.56 1.97
N THR A 370 -11.99 4.76 2.51
CA THR A 370 -11.70 6.01 1.79
C THR A 370 -10.35 6.63 2.13
N ASP A 371 -9.81 6.51 3.35
CA ASP A 371 -8.41 6.93 3.66
C ASP A 371 -7.56 5.72 4.04
N THR A 372 -7.81 5.20 5.25
CA THR A 372 -7.17 4.01 5.79
C THR A 372 -8.03 3.41 6.89
N ALA A 373 -8.05 2.08 7.00
CA ALA A 373 -8.64 1.39 8.14
C ALA A 373 -7.63 1.08 9.25
N MET A 374 -6.32 1.18 9.01
CA MET A 374 -5.30 0.84 9.99
C MET A 374 -4.19 1.86 10.06
N ALA A 375 -3.42 1.87 11.15
CA ALA A 375 -2.21 2.65 11.26
C ALA A 375 -1.01 1.83 10.78
N LYS A 376 0.01 2.49 10.23
CA LYS A 376 1.20 1.82 9.69
C LYS A 376 1.88 0.84 10.66
N THR A 377 1.83 1.13 11.96
CA THR A 377 2.45 0.33 13.02
C THR A 377 1.47 -0.61 13.72
N ARG A 378 0.18 -0.61 13.36
CA ARG A 378 -0.87 -1.39 14.01
C ARG A 378 -1.74 -2.07 12.95
N PRO A 379 -1.39 -3.30 12.53
CA PRO A 379 -2.19 -4.10 11.60
C PRO A 379 -3.63 -4.33 12.08
N LEU A 380 -4.56 -4.55 11.14
CA LEU A 380 -5.93 -4.93 11.49
C LEU A 380 -5.95 -6.27 12.23
N PRO A 381 -6.67 -6.38 13.37
CA PRO A 381 -6.79 -7.64 14.09
C PRO A 381 -7.51 -8.72 13.28
N LYS A 382 -7.22 -9.99 13.61
CA LYS A 382 -7.85 -11.18 13.00
C LYS A 382 -9.38 -11.09 12.96
N LYS A 383 -9.99 -10.51 14.00
CA LYS A 383 -11.46 -10.35 14.11
C LYS A 383 -12.08 -9.58 12.93
N VAL A 384 -11.36 -8.62 12.35
CA VAL A 384 -11.84 -7.89 11.17
C VAL A 384 -12.01 -8.83 9.98
N TYR A 385 -10.99 -9.65 9.72
CA TYR A 385 -11.00 -10.64 8.65
C TYR A 385 -11.96 -11.79 8.92
N ASP A 386 -12.10 -12.22 10.18
CA ASP A 386 -13.08 -13.25 10.53
C ASP A 386 -14.52 -12.79 10.25
N ALA A 387 -14.84 -11.53 10.51
CA ALA A 387 -16.13 -10.95 10.13
C ALA A 387 -16.33 -10.87 8.62
N LEU A 388 -15.31 -10.48 7.85
CA LEU A 388 -15.38 -10.53 6.38
C LEU A 388 -15.61 -11.97 5.87
N ARG A 389 -14.99 -12.97 6.52
CA ARG A 389 -15.21 -14.40 6.19
C ARG A 389 -16.62 -14.87 6.54
N ILE A 390 -17.22 -14.38 7.63
CA ILE A 390 -18.65 -14.62 7.96
C ILE A 390 -19.56 -14.09 6.85
N LEU A 391 -19.12 -13.05 6.13
CA LEU A 391 -19.83 -12.45 5.01
C LEU A 391 -19.47 -13.07 3.64
N GLY A 392 -18.68 -14.16 3.62
CA GLY A 392 -18.34 -14.90 2.41
C GLY A 392 -16.98 -14.60 1.80
N ALA A 393 -16.10 -13.83 2.45
CA ALA A 393 -14.73 -13.61 1.97
C ALA A 393 -13.94 -14.93 1.89
N PRO A 394 -12.95 -15.05 0.98
CA PRO A 394 -12.13 -16.25 0.86
C PRO A 394 -11.25 -16.46 2.11
N PRO A 395 -10.85 -17.71 2.42
CA PRO A 395 -9.95 -17.98 3.54
C PRO A 395 -8.61 -17.22 3.43
N GLN A 396 -8.07 -17.16 2.21
CA GLN A 396 -6.80 -16.52 1.84
C GLN A 396 -6.95 -15.04 1.48
N LEU A 397 -7.95 -14.34 2.03
CA LEU A 397 -8.10 -12.89 1.83
C LEU A 397 -6.79 -12.16 2.15
N THR A 398 -6.27 -11.41 1.17
CA THR A 398 -5.10 -10.55 1.31
C THR A 398 -5.31 -9.56 2.46
N LEU A 399 -4.29 -9.38 3.30
CA LEU A 399 -4.36 -8.45 4.42
C LEU A 399 -4.39 -7.01 3.89
N ILE A 400 -5.26 -6.21 4.47
CA ILE A 400 -5.37 -4.78 4.14
C ILE A 400 -4.25 -4.06 4.88
N GLY A 401 -3.42 -3.33 4.15
CA GLY A 401 -2.32 -2.52 4.65
C GLY A 401 -2.68 -1.04 4.87
N TYR A 402 -1.66 -0.24 5.16
CA TYR A 402 -1.82 1.17 5.51
C TYR A 402 -2.14 2.02 4.25
N ARG A 403 -3.30 2.69 4.27
CA ARG A 403 -3.80 3.55 3.17
C ARG A 403 -4.07 2.81 1.86
N GLU A 404 -4.26 1.50 1.92
CA GLU A 404 -4.66 0.71 0.77
C GLU A 404 -6.18 0.83 0.55
N PRO A 405 -6.63 1.13 -0.67
CA PRO A 405 -8.05 1.11 -0.99
C PRO A 405 -8.60 -0.32 -0.94
N PHE A 406 -9.83 -0.46 -0.47
CA PHE A 406 -10.50 -1.75 -0.35
C PHE A 406 -12.00 -1.57 -0.60
N CYS A 407 -12.56 -2.38 -1.49
CA CYS A 407 -13.99 -2.51 -1.73
C CYS A 407 -14.43 -3.95 -1.43
N PHE A 408 -15.62 -4.13 -0.87
CA PHE A 408 -16.19 -5.45 -0.61
C PHE A 408 -17.71 -5.44 -0.68
N ILE A 409 -18.28 -6.52 -1.22
CA ILE A 409 -19.72 -6.81 -1.23
C ILE A 409 -19.90 -8.27 -0.82
N GLY A 410 -20.68 -8.51 0.23
CA GLY A 410 -21.01 -9.83 0.74
C GLY A 410 -22.33 -9.83 1.49
N TRP A 411 -22.70 -10.98 2.06
CA TRP A 411 -23.94 -11.10 2.84
C TRP A 411 -23.79 -12.13 3.95
N LYS A 412 -24.61 -11.98 4.98
CA LYS A 412 -24.66 -12.93 6.08
C LYS A 412 -25.24 -14.27 5.62
N GLY A 413 -24.46 -15.34 5.81
CA GLY A 413 -24.82 -16.69 5.37
C GLY A 413 -24.22 -17.09 4.02
N ALA A 414 -23.44 -16.19 3.39
CA ALA A 414 -22.63 -16.53 2.23
C ALA A 414 -21.64 -17.65 2.55
N GLN A 415 -21.50 -18.60 1.62
CA GLN A 415 -20.43 -19.59 1.67
C GLN A 415 -19.07 -18.93 1.41
N LYS A 416 -18.00 -19.64 1.80
CA LYS A 416 -16.62 -19.18 1.58
C LYS A 416 -16.42 -18.85 0.10
N SER A 417 -15.78 -17.70 -0.16
CA SER A 417 -15.47 -17.21 -1.51
C SER A 417 -16.68 -16.81 -2.37
N GLN A 418 -17.89 -16.69 -1.79
CA GLN A 418 -19.05 -16.16 -2.52
C GLN A 418 -19.14 -14.63 -2.50
N ALA A 419 -18.44 -13.96 -1.58
CA ALA A 419 -18.31 -12.52 -1.59
C ALA A 419 -17.31 -12.04 -2.64
N VAL A 420 -17.43 -10.78 -3.04
CA VAL A 420 -16.49 -10.13 -3.95
C VAL A 420 -15.74 -9.00 -3.23
N TYR A 421 -14.45 -8.86 -3.53
CA TYR A 421 -13.64 -7.75 -3.07
C TYR A 421 -12.63 -7.29 -4.13
N ALA A 422 -12.14 -6.06 -3.96
CA ALA A 422 -11.04 -5.45 -4.70
C ALA A 422 -10.10 -4.76 -3.69
N LEU A 423 -8.79 -4.89 -3.89
CA LEU A 423 -7.73 -4.35 -3.05
C LEU A 423 -6.50 -4.10 -3.92
N ASP A 424 -5.93 -2.90 -3.85
CA ASP A 424 -4.61 -2.62 -4.40
C ASP A 424 -3.59 -2.55 -3.25
N PRO A 425 -2.75 -3.58 -3.05
CA PRO A 425 -1.80 -3.65 -1.95
C PRO A 425 -0.57 -2.76 -2.16
N LYS A 426 -0.54 -1.93 -3.22
CA LYS A 426 0.55 -0.99 -3.45
C LYS A 426 0.56 0.11 -2.39
N LYS A 427 1.74 0.32 -1.81
CA LYS A 427 2.02 1.47 -0.95
C LYS A 427 1.69 2.76 -1.70
N GLN A 428 0.82 3.58 -1.10
CA GLN A 428 0.37 4.84 -1.69
C GLN A 428 -0.34 4.67 -3.05
N SER A 429 -1.14 3.61 -3.21
CA SER A 429 -1.98 3.36 -4.38
C SER A 429 -2.62 4.63 -4.97
N LYS A 430 -2.49 4.78 -6.29
CA LYS A 430 -3.17 5.80 -7.10
C LYS A 430 -4.34 5.24 -7.89
N GLN A 431 -4.86 4.10 -7.47
CA GLN A 431 -5.96 3.44 -8.13
C GLN A 431 -7.29 3.93 -7.56
N LEU A 432 -8.27 4.09 -8.45
CA LEU A 432 -9.68 4.09 -8.11
C LEU A 432 -10.19 2.66 -8.32
N LEU A 433 -10.56 2.00 -7.24
CA LEU A 433 -11.08 0.63 -7.26
C LEU A 433 -12.59 0.65 -7.35
N ARG A 434 -13.15 -0.16 -8.24
CA ARG A 434 -14.59 -0.29 -8.42
C ARG A 434 -15.02 -1.75 -8.50
N ILE A 435 -16.16 -2.04 -7.88
CA ILE A 435 -16.90 -3.30 -8.04
C ILE A 435 -18.30 -2.95 -8.51
N ASP A 436 -18.72 -3.53 -9.62
CA ASP A 436 -20.11 -3.55 -10.09
C ASP A 436 -20.62 -4.98 -10.07
N THR A 437 -21.83 -5.22 -9.55
CA THR A 437 -22.42 -6.56 -9.49
C THR A 437 -23.94 -6.48 -9.38
N SER A 438 -24.63 -7.57 -9.68
CA SER A 438 -26.05 -7.75 -9.36
C SER A 438 -26.24 -8.89 -8.35
N ILE A 439 -27.12 -8.71 -7.36
CA ILE A 439 -27.58 -9.79 -6.49
C ILE A 439 -28.84 -10.42 -7.08
N ILE A 440 -28.86 -11.75 -7.10
CA ILE A 440 -30.04 -12.54 -7.43
C ILE A 440 -30.44 -13.42 -6.26
N LEU A 441 -31.72 -13.79 -6.21
CA LEU A 441 -32.23 -14.87 -5.38
C LEU A 441 -32.25 -16.14 -6.24
N THR A 442 -31.56 -17.19 -5.81
CA THR A 442 -31.58 -18.49 -6.49
C THR A 442 -32.87 -19.25 -6.16
N GLU A 443 -33.20 -20.28 -6.93
CA GLU A 443 -34.42 -21.09 -6.76
C GLU A 443 -34.58 -21.67 -5.35
N ASN A 444 -33.46 -21.94 -4.66
CA ASN A 444 -33.43 -22.43 -3.28
C ASN A 444 -33.49 -21.32 -2.22
N GLY A 445 -33.78 -20.06 -2.60
CA GLY A 445 -33.88 -18.92 -1.69
C GLY A 445 -32.53 -18.38 -1.17
N SER A 446 -31.41 -18.82 -1.74
CA SER A 446 -30.07 -18.29 -1.40
C SER A 446 -29.71 -17.07 -2.24
N LEU A 447 -28.77 -16.25 -1.77
CA LEU A 447 -28.25 -15.15 -2.57
C LEU A 447 -27.05 -15.59 -3.40
N ALA A 448 -26.94 -15.00 -4.59
CA ALA A 448 -25.76 -15.11 -5.44
C ALA A 448 -25.40 -13.77 -6.08
N LEU A 449 -24.12 -13.55 -6.30
CA LEU A 449 -23.61 -12.43 -7.10
C LEU A 449 -23.48 -12.86 -8.56
N THR A 450 -23.92 -12.00 -9.46
CA THR A 450 -23.84 -12.19 -10.91
C THR A 450 -23.27 -10.96 -11.57
N ALA A 451 -22.74 -11.16 -12.79
CA ALA A 451 -22.19 -10.10 -13.63
C ALA A 451 -21.20 -9.21 -12.88
N ILE A 452 -20.33 -9.86 -12.10
CA ILE A 452 -19.29 -9.24 -11.30
C ILE A 452 -18.27 -8.63 -12.25
N ASN A 453 -18.11 -7.31 -12.16
CA ASN A 453 -17.03 -6.58 -12.82
C ASN A 453 -16.17 -5.89 -11.75
N LYS A 454 -14.86 -6.05 -11.87
CA LYS A 454 -13.88 -5.32 -11.05
C LYS A 454 -13.05 -4.48 -11.99
N SER A 455 -12.89 -3.20 -11.68
CA SER A 455 -12.01 -2.31 -12.43
C SER A 455 -11.10 -1.52 -11.52
N GLU A 456 -9.94 -1.20 -12.06
CA GLU A 456 -8.90 -0.39 -11.44
C GLU A 456 -8.55 0.72 -12.41
N THR A 457 -8.84 1.96 -12.04
CA THR A 457 -8.50 3.13 -12.86
C THR A 457 -7.26 3.80 -12.29
N LYS A 458 -6.20 3.84 -13.09
CA LYS A 458 -4.97 4.57 -12.78
C LYS A 458 -5.22 6.07 -12.89
N LEU A 459 -5.36 6.74 -11.75
CA LEU A 459 -5.72 8.16 -11.73
C LEU A 459 -4.66 9.06 -12.37
N LEU A 460 -3.37 8.74 -12.21
CA LEU A 460 -2.30 9.54 -12.79
C LEU A 460 -2.40 9.60 -14.32
N GLU A 461 -2.66 8.48 -14.98
CA GLU A 461 -2.81 8.42 -16.44
C GLU A 461 -4.03 9.25 -16.88
N LYS A 462 -5.18 9.08 -16.19
CA LYS A 462 -6.41 9.81 -16.53
C LYS A 462 -6.32 11.32 -16.33
N LEU A 463 -5.62 11.76 -15.28
CA LEU A 463 -5.40 13.17 -15.03
C LEU A 463 -4.48 13.79 -16.07
N THR A 464 -3.45 13.07 -16.52
CA THR A 464 -2.57 13.52 -17.62
C THR A 464 -3.31 13.59 -18.96
N GLU A 465 -4.13 12.59 -19.30
CA GLU A 465 -4.98 12.62 -20.50
C GLU A 465 -5.92 13.84 -20.50
N LYS A 466 -6.57 14.12 -19.36
CA LYS A 466 -7.46 15.28 -19.23
C LYS A 466 -6.71 16.60 -19.43
N GLN A 467 -5.52 16.74 -18.83
CA GLN A 467 -4.69 17.93 -19.02
C GLN A 467 -4.29 18.17 -20.47
N GLN A 468 -4.02 17.09 -21.23
CA GLN A 468 -3.70 17.18 -22.66
C GLN A 468 -4.93 17.60 -23.46
N ALA A 469 -6.09 16.99 -23.21
CA ALA A 469 -7.34 17.33 -23.87
C ALA A 469 -7.76 18.79 -23.60
N ASP A 470 -7.69 19.25 -22.35
CA ASP A 470 -8.02 20.63 -21.97
C ASP A 470 -7.10 21.63 -22.70
N LYS A 471 -5.81 21.29 -22.86
CA LYS A 471 -4.84 22.12 -23.57
C LYS A 471 -5.12 22.19 -25.07
N GLU A 472 -5.45 21.05 -25.70
CA GLU A 472 -5.83 20.99 -27.11
C GLU A 472 -7.11 21.79 -27.40
N GLU A 473 -8.10 21.74 -26.49
CA GLU A 473 -9.33 22.53 -26.60
C GLU A 473 -9.07 24.04 -26.48
N LEU A 474 -8.17 24.44 -25.56
CA LEU A 474 -7.72 25.83 -25.40
C LEU A 474 -6.98 26.36 -26.63
N GLU A 475 -6.17 25.53 -27.30
CA GLU A 475 -5.44 25.88 -28.52
C GLU A 475 -6.37 25.98 -29.75
N GLN A 476 -7.52 25.30 -29.73
CA GLN A 476 -8.54 25.35 -30.79
C GLN A 476 -9.54 26.50 -30.62
N GLN A 477 -9.52 27.22 -29.48
CA GLN A 477 -10.41 28.37 -29.27
C GLN A 477 -9.91 29.61 -30.04
N PRO A 478 -10.78 30.29 -30.82
CA PRO A 478 -10.39 31.50 -31.54
C PRO A 478 -9.95 32.60 -30.55
N PRO A 479 -8.93 33.40 -30.88
CA PRO A 479 -8.40 34.40 -29.97
C PRO A 479 -9.50 35.35 -29.50
N ALA A 480 -9.62 35.51 -28.19
CA ALA A 480 -10.62 36.36 -27.57
C ALA A 480 -10.60 37.76 -28.21
N LYS A 481 -11.74 38.17 -28.79
CA LYS A 481 -11.90 39.50 -29.38
C LYS A 481 -11.55 40.54 -28.31
N LYS A 482 -10.42 41.24 -28.49
CA LYS A 482 -10.05 42.40 -27.67
C LYS A 482 -11.24 43.36 -27.68
N ARG A 483 -11.86 43.58 -26.51
CA ARG A 483 -12.81 44.68 -26.32
C ARG A 483 -12.07 45.97 -26.65
N LYS A 484 -12.45 46.63 -27.74
CA LYS A 484 -12.03 48.00 -28.01
C LYS A 484 -12.62 48.88 -26.90
N THR A 485 -11.74 49.46 -26.09
CA THR A 485 -12.02 50.52 -25.11
C THR A 485 -12.51 51.77 -25.80
#